data_AF-F3FEG6-F1
#
_entry.id   AF-F3FEG6-F1
#
_cell.length_a   1.000
_cell.length_b   1.000
_cell.length_c   1.000
_cell.angle_alpha   90.00
_cell.angle_beta   90.00
_cell.angle_gamma   90.00
#
_symmetry.space_group_name_H-M   'P 1'
#
loop_
_entity.id
_entity.type
_entity.pdbx_description
1 polymer ?
#
loop_
_entity_poly.entity_id
_entity_poly.type
_entity_poly.pdbx_seq_one_letter_code
_entity_poly.pdbx_strand_id
1 'polypeptide(L)'
;MNREEIRQKVFDALGIILVDKSAIQDDATLADLALDDEDIKRFFSALEEAFDFTLPEAIRRQATARPDQLALDSIVKLILHELKKEPGKSEEKHGHQH
;
A
#
# COMPACT_ATOMS: atom_id res chain seq x y z
N MET A 1 2.50 -5.97 -12.46
CA MET A 1 1.36 -5.52 -11.65
C MET A 1 0.85 -4.18 -12.16
N ASN A 2 -0.42 -4.14 -12.55
CA ASN A 2 -1.11 -2.90 -12.92
C ASN A 2 -1.84 -2.29 -11.72
N ARG A 3 -2.26 -1.03 -11.84
CA ARG A 3 -3.05 -0.33 -10.80
C ARG A 3 -4.27 -1.15 -10.35
N GLU A 4 -4.95 -1.82 -11.28
CA GLU A 4 -6.10 -2.68 -10.96
C GLU A 4 -5.73 -3.89 -10.09
N GLU A 5 -4.63 -4.59 -10.38
CA GLU A 5 -4.19 -5.72 -9.54
C GLU A 5 -3.83 -5.25 -8.14
N ILE A 6 -3.14 -4.10 -8.04
CA ILE A 6 -2.77 -3.52 -6.75
C ILE A 6 -4.02 -3.14 -5.96
N ARG A 7 -4.98 -2.49 -6.63
CA ARG A 7 -6.28 -2.14 -6.05
C ARG A 7 -7.01 -3.39 -5.55
N GLN A 8 -7.08 -4.45 -6.36
CA GLN A 8 -7.75 -5.69 -5.96
C GLN A 8 -7.13 -6.30 -4.70
N LYS A 9 -5.79 -6.37 -4.62
CA LYS A 9 -5.08 -6.85 -3.41
C LYS A 9 -5.32 -5.95 -2.18
N VAL A 10 -5.36 -4.63 -2.37
CA VAL A 10 -5.71 -3.69 -1.30
C VAL A 10 -7.13 -3.94 -0.78
N PHE A 11 -8.09 -4.13 -1.69
CA PHE A 11 -9.47 -4.40 -1.33
C PHE A 11 -9.65 -5.78 -0.69
N ASP A 12 -8.88 -6.77 -1.12
CA ASP A 12 -8.87 -8.11 -0.53
C ASP A 12 -8.35 -8.08 0.92
N ALA A 13 -7.21 -7.41 1.15
CA ALA A 13 -6.66 -7.20 2.49
C ALA A 13 -7.64 -6.47 3.42
N LEU A 14 -8.32 -5.43 2.91
CA LEU A 14 -9.37 -4.74 3.65
C LEU A 14 -10.58 -5.64 3.90
N GLY A 15 -10.99 -6.45 2.93
CA GLY A 15 -12.12 -7.36 3.08
C GLY A 15 -11.89 -8.52 4.07
N ILE A 16 -10.65 -8.75 4.51
CA ILE A 16 -10.30 -9.66 5.61
C ILE A 16 -10.51 -8.98 6.98
N ILE A 17 -10.27 -7.66 7.04
CA ILE A 17 -10.27 -6.87 8.28
C ILE A 17 -11.66 -6.28 8.53
N LEU A 18 -12.25 -5.72 7.48
CA LEU A 18 -13.57 -5.13 7.47
C LEU A 18 -14.61 -6.18 7.12
N VAL A 19 -15.52 -6.38 8.07
CA VAL A 19 -16.73 -7.20 7.85
C VAL A 19 -17.67 -6.50 6.85
N ASP A 20 -17.76 -5.17 6.91
CA ASP A 20 -18.55 -4.37 5.96
C ASP A 20 -17.68 -3.92 4.77
N LYS A 21 -17.98 -4.47 3.59
CA LYS A 21 -17.29 -4.12 2.34
C LYS A 21 -17.92 -2.92 1.63
N SER A 22 -19.06 -2.42 2.11
CA SER A 22 -19.76 -1.30 1.49
C SER A 22 -19.05 0.04 1.71
N ALA A 23 -18.26 0.16 2.79
CA ALA A 23 -17.39 1.31 3.02
C ALA A 23 -16.12 1.33 2.13
N ILE A 24 -15.75 0.21 1.51
CA ILE A 24 -14.49 0.09 0.75
C ILE A 24 -14.62 0.78 -0.62
N GLN A 25 -14.13 2.02 -0.70
CA GLN A 25 -14.11 2.83 -1.93
C GLN A 25 -12.71 3.43 -2.16
N ASP A 26 -12.34 3.74 -3.41
CA ASP A 26 -11.00 4.30 -3.71
C ASP A 26 -10.75 5.63 -2.98
N ASP A 27 -11.77 6.47 -2.88
CA ASP A 27 -11.72 7.75 -2.19
C ASP A 27 -11.95 7.63 -0.66
N ALA A 28 -12.25 6.42 -0.16
CA ALA A 28 -12.40 6.20 1.27
C ALA A 28 -11.06 6.35 1.98
N THR A 29 -11.09 6.99 3.15
CA THR A 29 -9.92 7.17 4.02
C THR A 29 -9.86 6.05 5.05
N LEU A 30 -8.69 5.81 5.65
CA LEU A 30 -8.60 4.84 6.74
C LEU A 30 -9.54 5.20 7.91
N ALA A 31 -9.81 6.49 8.11
CA ALA A 31 -10.79 6.98 9.07
C ALA A 31 -12.24 6.67 8.67
N ASP A 32 -12.57 6.79 7.37
CA ASP A 32 -13.89 6.42 6.83
C ASP A 32 -14.18 4.92 6.98
N LEU A 33 -13.12 4.13 6.86
CA LEU A 33 -13.14 2.69 7.10
C LEU A 33 -13.16 2.33 8.59
N ALA A 34 -13.12 3.30 9.50
CA ALA A 34 -13.08 3.09 10.94
C ALA A 34 -11.99 2.08 11.38
N LEU A 35 -10.82 2.13 10.74
CA LEU A 35 -9.70 1.23 11.06
C LEU A 35 -8.98 1.72 12.30
N ASP A 36 -8.91 0.87 13.33
CA ASP A 36 -8.12 1.12 14.52
C ASP A 36 -6.62 0.87 14.29
N ASP A 37 -5.78 1.29 15.24
CA ASP A 37 -4.33 1.06 15.24
C ASP A 37 -3.90 -0.38 14.93
N GLU A 38 -4.65 -1.35 15.48
CA GLU A 38 -4.40 -2.77 15.24
C GLU A 38 -4.80 -3.21 13.83
N ASP A 39 -5.92 -2.70 13.33
CA ASP A 39 -6.42 -2.98 11.99
C ASP A 39 -5.50 -2.39 10.93
N ILE A 40 -5.02 -1.17 11.13
CA ILE A 40 -4.03 -0.53 10.26
C ILE A 40 -2.75 -1.38 10.19
N LYS A 41 -2.25 -1.88 11.33
CA LYS A 41 -1.06 -2.76 11.35
C LYS A 41 -1.30 -4.06 10.60
N ARG A 42 -2.44 -4.71 10.82
CA ARG A 42 -2.82 -5.94 10.12
C ARG A 42 -2.98 -5.71 8.62
N PHE A 43 -3.60 -4.59 8.24
CA PHE A 43 -3.78 -4.19 6.85
C PHE A 43 -2.44 -4.04 6.16
N PHE A 44 -1.50 -3.30 6.74
CA PHE A 44 -0.17 -3.17 6.17
C PHE A 44 0.58 -4.49 6.10
N SER A 45 0.53 -5.33 7.14
CA SER A 45 1.16 -6.65 7.09
C SER A 45 0.58 -7.55 6.01
N ALA A 46 -0.74 -7.54 5.81
CA ALA A 46 -1.39 -8.29 4.74
C ALA A 46 -1.00 -7.77 3.35
N LEU A 47 -0.84 -6.45 3.18
CA LEU A 47 -0.31 -5.87 1.94
C LEU A 47 1.13 -6.32 1.68
N GLU A 48 2.01 -6.19 2.67
CA GLU A 48 3.42 -6.56 2.53
C GLU A 48 3.58 -8.03 2.13
N GLU A 49 2.81 -8.92 2.75
CA GLU A 49 2.77 -10.35 2.38
C GLU A 49 2.18 -10.55 0.97
N ALA A 50 1.12 -9.83 0.61
CA ALA A 50 0.47 -9.98 -0.69
C ALA A 50 1.33 -9.50 -1.87
N PHE A 51 2.23 -8.56 -1.64
CA PHE A 51 3.05 -7.92 -2.66
C PHE A 51 4.55 -8.27 -2.54
N ASP A 52 4.94 -9.03 -1.52
CA ASP A 52 6.33 -9.43 -1.24
C ASP A 52 7.29 -8.23 -1.10
N PHE A 53 6.84 -7.16 -0.46
CA PHE A 53 7.65 -5.94 -0.23
C PHE A 53 7.39 -5.38 1.17
N THR A 54 8.27 -4.49 1.63
CA THR A 54 8.12 -3.83 2.94
C THR A 54 7.74 -2.37 2.76
N LEU A 55 6.63 -1.97 3.35
CA LEU A 55 6.19 -0.58 3.35
C LEU A 55 7.02 0.24 4.34
N PRO A 56 7.46 1.45 3.96
CA PRO A 56 8.24 2.30 4.83
C PRO A 56 7.46 2.63 6.10
N GLU A 57 8.16 2.54 7.23
CA GLU A 57 7.58 2.76 8.57
C GLU A 57 6.95 4.16 8.71
N ALA A 58 7.45 5.14 7.96
CA ALA A 58 6.88 6.48 7.86
C ALA A 58 5.42 6.47 7.40
N ILE A 59 5.06 5.58 6.46
CA ILE A 59 3.68 5.45 5.96
C ILE A 59 2.79 4.82 7.02
N ARG A 60 3.29 3.80 7.75
CA ARG A 60 2.55 3.21 8.87
C ARG A 60 2.30 4.23 9.98
N ARG A 61 3.33 4.99 10.36
CA ARG A 61 3.19 6.07 11.35
C ARG A 61 2.23 7.16 10.90
N GLN A 62 2.26 7.53 9.62
CA GLN A 62 1.31 8.49 9.07
C GLN A 62 -0.12 7.96 9.07
N ALA A 63 -0.31 6.69 8.72
CA ALA A 63 -1.62 6.03 8.72
C ALA A 63 -2.25 6.01 10.11
N THR A 64 -1.46 5.70 11.15
CA THR A 64 -1.89 5.76 12.55
C THR A 64 -2.12 7.19 13.02
N ALA A 65 -1.23 8.12 12.70
CA ALA A 65 -1.30 9.49 13.21
C ALA A 65 -2.37 10.34 12.52
N ARG A 66 -2.63 10.07 11.24
CA ARG A 66 -3.55 10.81 10.37
C ARG A 66 -4.27 9.86 9.40
N PRO A 67 -5.16 8.99 9.92
CA PRO A 67 -5.93 8.06 9.09
C PRO A 67 -6.91 8.78 8.14
N ASP A 68 -7.29 10.03 8.46
CA ASP A 68 -8.13 10.89 7.61
C ASP A 68 -7.39 11.41 6.38
N GLN A 69 -6.05 11.50 6.43
CA GLN A 69 -5.24 11.98 5.30
C GLN A 69 -4.79 10.86 4.37
N LEU A 70 -5.09 9.61 4.72
CA LEU A 70 -4.67 8.44 3.97
C LEU A 70 -5.88 7.77 3.29
N ALA A 71 -6.11 8.13 2.03
CA ALA A 71 -7.10 7.47 1.17
C ALA A 71 -6.57 6.15 0.60
N LEU A 72 -7.46 5.21 0.29
CA LEU A 72 -7.09 3.95 -0.37
C LEU A 72 -6.39 4.20 -1.71
N ASP A 73 -6.86 5.15 -2.50
CA ASP A 73 -6.20 5.55 -3.74
C ASP A 73 -4.76 6.04 -3.52
N SER A 74 -4.48 6.75 -2.43
CA SER A 74 -3.12 7.16 -2.06
C SER A 74 -2.22 5.96 -1.75
N ILE A 75 -2.75 4.95 -1.06
CA ILE A 75 -2.03 3.70 -0.76
C ILE A 75 -1.76 2.94 -2.06
N VAL A 76 -2.75 2.79 -2.92
CA VAL A 76 -2.60 2.15 -4.25
C VAL A 76 -1.55 2.88 -5.08
N LYS A 77 -1.58 4.21 -5.13
CA LYS A 77 -0.59 5.03 -5.83
C LYS A 77 0.81 4.86 -5.24
N LEU A 78 0.93 4.76 -3.92
CA LEU A 78 2.20 4.56 -3.24
C LEU A 78 2.81 3.20 -3.54
N ILE A 79 2.01 2.13 -3.45
CA ILE A 79 2.43 0.77 -3.81
C ILE A 79 2.81 0.71 -5.30
N LEU A 80 1.98 1.31 -6.17
CA LEU A 80 2.28 1.42 -7.59
C LEU A 80 3.60 2.15 -7.84
N HIS A 81 3.90 3.20 -7.08
CA HIS A 81 5.14 3.96 -7.19
C HIS A 81 6.34 3.15 -6.70
N GLU A 82 6.24 2.43 -5.58
CA GLU A 82 7.33 1.57 -5.11
C GLU A 82 7.59 0.39 -6.05
N LEU A 83 6.55 -0.31 -6.51
CA LEU A 83 6.70 -1.37 -7.52
C LEU A 83 7.25 -0.82 -8.84
N LYS A 84 6.97 0.44 -9.17
CA LYS A 84 7.55 1.14 -10.34
C LYS A 84 8.91 1.77 -10.09
N LYS A 85 9.44 1.75 -8.86
CA LYS A 85 10.85 2.04 -8.59
C LYS A 85 11.73 0.80 -8.77
N GLU A 86 11.13 -0.36 -8.99
CA GLU A 86 11.84 -1.59 -9.36
C GLU A 86 12.07 -1.86 -10.88
N PRO A 87 12.19 -0.89 -11.81
CA PRO A 87 12.77 -1.15 -13.12
C PRO A 87 14.26 -0.82 -13.04
N GLY A 88 15.05 -1.76 -12.54
CA GLY A 88 16.50 -1.77 -12.81
C GLY A 88 17.41 -1.68 -11.60
N LYS A 89 17.62 -2.83 -10.94
CA LYS A 89 19.00 -3.32 -10.80
C LYS A 89 19.50 -3.79 -12.18
N SER A 90 19.64 -2.83 -13.09
CA SER A 90 20.55 -2.92 -14.22
C SER A 90 21.50 -1.74 -14.06
N GLU A 91 22.38 -1.82 -13.06
CA GLU A 91 23.71 -1.27 -13.25
C GLU A 91 24.37 -2.14 -14.33
N GLU A 92 24.08 -1.79 -15.59
CA GLU A 92 24.99 -2.11 -16.68
C GLU A 92 26.34 -1.51 -16.31
N LYS A 93 27.34 -2.38 -16.30
CA LYS A 93 28.76 -2.11 -16.06
C LYS A 93 29.15 -0.71 -16.53
N HIS A 94 29.52 0.15 -15.58
CA HIS A 94 30.40 1.27 -15.89
C HIS A 94 31.83 0.73 -16.09
N GLY A 95 32.02 0.00 -17.19
CA GLY A 95 33.32 -0.24 -17.79
C GLY A 95 33.65 0.92 -18.72
N HIS A 96 33.89 2.11 -18.17
CA HIS A 96 34.61 3.13 -18.92
C HIS A 96 36.10 2.81 -18.81
N GLN A 97 36.54 2.03 -19.79
CA GLN A 97 37.92 2.03 -20.28
C GLN A 97 38.28 3.47 -20.64
N HIS A 98 39.40 3.99 -20.13
CA HIS A 98 40.32 4.88 -20.84
C HIS A 98 41.62 5.00 -20.04
#